data_AF-A0AAJ4E7F0-F1
#
_entry.id   AF-A0AAJ4E7F0-F1
#
_cell.length_a   1.000
_cell.length_b   1.000
_cell.length_c   1.000
_cell.angle_alpha   90.00
_cell.angle_beta   90.00
_cell.angle_gamma   90.00
#
_symmetry.space_group_name_H-M   'P 1'
#
loop_
_entity.id
_entity.type
_entity.pdbx_description
1 polymer ?
#
loop_
_entity_poly.entity_id
_entity_poly.type
_entity_poly.pdbx_seq_one_letter_code
_entity_poly.pdbx_strand_id
1 'polypeptide(L)'
;MKMLRIPLLMIGLLLCSQGFAATAQQNKMTTCNAEATTKTLKGDERKAFMKTCLSAPAANDAKTLTPQQQKMKDCNASAKTKALTGDARKTFMSTCLKN
;
A
#
# COMPACT_ATOMS: atom_id res chain seq x y z
N MET A 1 17.14 56.27 15.34
CA MET A 1 15.73 56.58 15.72
C MET A 1 14.85 55.40 15.32
N LYS A 2 13.87 55.07 16.18
CA LYS A 2 12.74 54.13 15.97
C LYS A 2 13.12 52.66 15.70
N MET A 3 13.13 51.83 16.72
CA MET A 3 12.00 51.00 17.23
C MET A 3 11.85 49.69 16.44
N LEU A 4 12.14 48.52 17.03
CA LEU A 4 11.37 47.79 18.06
C LEU A 4 10.44 46.76 17.39
N ARG A 5 10.53 45.50 17.88
CA ARG A 5 9.70 44.31 17.58
C ARG A 5 10.08 43.66 16.25
N ILE A 6 10.48 42.40 16.19
CA ILE A 6 9.63 41.25 16.56
C ILE A 6 10.53 40.10 17.08
N PRO A 7 10.22 39.55 18.27
CA PRO A 7 10.90 38.40 18.85
C PRO A 7 10.43 37.09 18.17
N LEU A 8 11.09 35.96 18.49
CA LEU A 8 10.51 34.62 18.36
C LEU A 8 10.53 33.97 16.95
N LEU A 9 11.70 33.80 16.34
CA LEU A 9 11.86 32.91 15.15
C LEU A 9 13.18 32.12 15.16
N MET A 10 13.71 31.80 16.35
CA MET A 10 14.98 31.06 16.51
C MET A 10 14.92 30.01 17.63
N ILE A 11 13.76 29.35 17.83
CA ILE A 11 13.65 28.14 18.67
C ILE A 11 12.62 27.22 17.99
N GLY A 12 13.06 26.50 16.96
CA GLY A 12 12.22 25.54 16.24
C GLY A 12 12.98 24.58 15.33
N LEU A 13 14.32 24.56 15.42
CA LEU A 13 15.17 23.73 14.58
C LEU A 13 15.87 22.65 15.42
N LEU A 14 15.11 21.77 16.08
CA LEU A 14 15.70 20.67 16.87
C LEU A 14 14.82 19.42 17.06
N LEU A 15 13.78 19.19 16.24
CA LEU A 15 12.91 17.99 16.39
C LEU A 15 12.42 17.31 15.09
N CYS A 16 13.17 17.35 13.97
CA CYS A 16 12.76 16.62 12.75
C CYS A 16 13.81 15.66 12.16
N SER A 17 14.93 15.42 12.83
CA SER A 17 15.92 14.41 12.43
C SER A 17 15.64 13.04 13.08
N GLN A 18 14.38 12.63 13.16
CA GLN A 18 14.06 11.21 13.29
C GLN A 18 14.09 10.61 11.90
N GLY A 19 15.23 10.01 11.55
CA GLY A 19 15.33 9.16 10.37
C GLY A 19 14.34 8.01 10.51
N PHE A 20 13.14 8.18 9.97
CA PHE A 20 12.18 7.09 9.83
C PHE A 20 12.83 6.08 8.90
N ALA A 21 13.26 4.94 9.45
CA ALA A 21 13.66 3.80 8.65
C ALA A 21 12.57 3.55 7.61
N ALA A 22 12.94 3.57 6.32
CA ALA A 22 12.00 3.36 5.23
C ALA A 22 11.22 2.06 5.51
N THR A 23 9.89 2.18 5.56
CA THR A 23 9.05 1.02 5.85
C THR A 23 9.27 -0.05 4.78
N ALA A 24 9.08 -1.32 5.10
CA ALA A 24 9.22 -2.41 4.13
C ALA A 24 8.39 -2.16 2.86
N GLN A 25 7.23 -1.50 2.99
CA GLN A 25 6.37 -1.11 1.89
C GLN A 25 6.97 0.01 1.01
N GLN A 26 7.66 0.99 1.61
CA GLN A 26 8.37 2.04 0.89
C GLN A 26 9.57 1.48 0.11
N ASN A 27 10.37 0.61 0.74
CA ASN A 27 11.50 -0.07 0.08
C ASN A 27 11.02 -0.88 -1.13
N LYS A 28 9.93 -1.63 -0.97
CA LYS A 28 9.33 -2.41 -2.05
C LYS A 28 8.86 -1.54 -3.22
N MET A 29 8.27 -0.38 -2.94
CA MET A 29 7.86 0.56 -4.00
C MET A 29 9.06 1.07 -4.79
N THR A 30 10.17 1.38 -4.12
CA THR A 30 11.41 1.80 -4.78
C THR A 30 11.96 0.68 -5.67
N THR A 31 12.05 -0.55 -5.17
CA THR A 31 12.51 -1.70 -5.96
C THR A 31 11.63 -1.96 -7.18
N CYS A 32 10.29 -1.99 -7.01
CA CYS A 32 9.37 -2.18 -8.13
C CYS A 32 9.49 -1.07 -9.20
N ASN A 33 9.74 0.17 -8.80
CA ASN A 33 9.98 1.25 -9.75
C ASN A 33 11.32 1.13 -10.48
N ALA A 34 12.38 0.76 -9.76
CA ALA A 34 13.68 0.49 -10.37
C ALA A 34 13.59 -0.65 -11.39
N GLU A 35 12.98 -1.78 -11.02
CA GLU A 35 12.81 -2.92 -11.93
C GLU A 35 11.96 -2.59 -13.16
N ALA A 36 10.88 -1.81 -12.98
CA ALA A 36 10.07 -1.35 -14.11
C ALA A 36 10.89 -0.50 -15.10
N THR A 37 11.81 0.31 -14.57
CA THR A 37 12.68 1.21 -15.35
C THR A 37 13.77 0.41 -16.06
N THR A 38 14.43 -0.52 -15.37
CA THR A 38 15.41 -1.45 -15.96
C THR A 38 14.79 -2.29 -17.08
N LYS A 39 13.54 -2.71 -16.91
CA LYS A 39 12.78 -3.43 -17.94
C LYS A 39 12.22 -2.51 -19.03
N THR A 40 12.48 -1.20 -18.96
CA THR A 40 12.01 -0.17 -19.90
C THR A 40 10.49 -0.23 -20.13
N LEU A 41 9.73 -0.64 -19.11
CA LEU A 41 8.29 -0.79 -19.22
C LEU A 41 7.63 0.58 -19.30
N LYS A 42 6.71 0.75 -20.25
CA LYS A 42 5.96 1.99 -20.45
C LYS A 42 4.46 1.71 -20.47
N GLY A 43 3.66 2.76 -20.33
CA GLY A 43 2.20 2.68 -20.44
C GLY A 43 1.57 1.59 -19.55
N ASP A 44 0.72 0.77 -20.17
CA ASP A 44 -0.04 -0.27 -19.48
C ASP A 44 0.84 -1.42 -18.97
N GLU A 45 1.95 -1.72 -19.64
CA GLU A 45 2.91 -2.75 -19.20
C GLU A 45 3.55 -2.38 -17.86
N ARG A 46 3.94 -1.11 -17.70
CA ARG A 46 4.47 -0.61 -16.41
C ARG A 46 3.42 -0.72 -15.31
N LYS A 47 2.16 -0.36 -15.59
CA LYS A 47 1.07 -0.43 -14.61
C LYS A 47 0.79 -1.87 -14.18
N ALA A 48 0.71 -2.79 -15.15
CA ALA A 48 0.52 -4.21 -14.88
C ALA A 48 1.67 -4.78 -14.04
N PHE A 49 2.91 -4.47 -14.42
CA PHE A 49 4.10 -4.87 -13.67
C PHE A 49 4.10 -4.31 -12.25
N MET A 50 3.82 -3.01 -12.08
CA MET A 50 3.79 -2.38 -10.76
C MET A 50 2.73 -3.00 -9.86
N LYS A 51 1.53 -3.27 -10.40
CA LYS A 51 0.45 -3.94 -9.67
C LYS A 51 0.89 -5.31 -9.20
N THR A 52 1.49 -6.11 -10.08
CA THR A 52 1.97 -7.45 -9.73
C THR A 52 3.10 -7.39 -8.70
N CYS A 53 4.11 -6.55 -8.92
CA CYS A 53 5.26 -6.38 -8.02
C CYS A 53 4.82 -5.91 -6.62
N LEU A 54 3.92 -4.93 -6.53
CA LEU A 54 3.41 -4.44 -5.25
C LEU A 54 2.44 -5.41 -4.57
N SER A 55 1.77 -6.28 -5.32
CA SER A 55 0.84 -7.29 -4.78
C SER A 55 1.52 -8.61 -4.40
N ALA A 56 2.75 -8.85 -4.88
CA ALA A 56 3.50 -10.03 -4.49
C ALA A 56 3.76 -10.01 -2.97
N PRO A 57 3.62 -11.11 -2.23
CA PRO A 57 4.16 -11.16 -0.87
C PRO A 57 5.65 -10.78 -0.92
N ALA A 58 6.18 -10.09 0.09
CA ALA A 58 7.62 -9.84 0.14
C ALA A 58 8.35 -11.20 0.07
N ALA A 59 9.54 -11.27 -0.50
CA ALA A 59 10.27 -12.53 -0.69
C ALA A 59 10.57 -13.28 0.64
N ASN A 60 10.42 -12.61 1.79
CA ASN A 60 10.53 -13.18 3.14
C ASN A 60 9.16 -13.32 3.86
N ASP A 61 8.07 -12.97 3.19
CA ASP A 61 6.69 -13.08 3.64
C ASP A 61 5.94 -14.13 2.80
N ALA A 62 6.47 -15.35 2.75
CA ALA A 62 5.60 -16.52 2.64
C ALA A 62 4.80 -16.68 3.95
N LYS A 63 4.10 -15.61 4.35
CA LYS A 63 3.22 -15.62 5.51
C LYS A 63 2.04 -16.47 5.10
N THR A 64 2.04 -17.72 5.57
CA THR A 64 0.87 -18.59 5.49
C THR A 64 -0.32 -17.79 5.96
N LEU A 65 -1.25 -17.52 5.04
CA LEU A 65 -2.47 -16.81 5.38
C LEU A 65 -3.16 -17.60 6.48
N THR A 66 -3.62 -16.92 7.52
CA THR A 66 -4.49 -17.59 8.48
C THR A 66 -5.74 -18.08 7.73
N PRO A 67 -6.41 -19.15 8.19
CA PRO A 67 -7.63 -19.64 7.54
C PRO A 67 -8.66 -18.53 7.30
N GLN A 68 -8.76 -17.56 8.22
CA GLN A 68 -9.62 -16.38 8.09
C GLN A 68 -9.19 -15.43 6.96
N GLN A 69 -7.88 -15.18 6.81
CA GLN A 69 -7.36 -14.34 5.74
C GLN A 69 -7.53 -15.01 4.37
N GLN A 70 -7.32 -16.32 4.29
CA GLN A 70 -7.56 -17.11 3.09
C GLN A 70 -9.05 -17.06 2.69
N LYS A 71 -9.95 -17.30 3.64
CA LYS A 71 -11.39 -17.19 3.45
C LYS A 71 -11.81 -15.80 2.95
N MET A 72 -11.28 -14.72 3.54
CA MET A 72 -11.54 -13.36 3.07
C MET A 72 -11.09 -13.13 1.62
N LYS A 73 -9.93 -13.67 1.24
CA LYS A 73 -9.42 -13.60 -0.12
C LYS A 73 -10.34 -14.34 -1.09
N ASP A 74 -10.78 -15.54 -0.73
CA ASP A 74 -11.64 -16.39 -1.57
C ASP A 74 -13.06 -15.82 -1.72
N CYS A 75 -13.63 -15.27 -0.64
CA CYS A 75 -14.88 -14.52 -0.71
C CYS A 75 -14.76 -13.31 -1.66
N ASN A 76 -13.68 -12.53 -1.56
CA ASN A 76 -13.47 -11.39 -2.46
C ASN A 76 -13.26 -11.80 -3.91
N ALA A 77 -12.53 -12.88 -4.17
CA ALA A 77 -12.35 -13.42 -5.52
C ALA A 77 -13.70 -13.88 -6.10
N SER A 78 -14.48 -14.64 -5.32
CA SER A 78 -15.80 -15.13 -5.71
C SER A 78 -16.78 -14.00 -6.02
N ALA A 79 -16.77 -12.92 -5.22
CA ALA A 79 -17.60 -11.74 -5.47
C ALA A 79 -17.25 -11.06 -6.80
N LYS A 80 -15.94 -10.97 -7.13
CA LYS A 80 -15.47 -10.40 -8.41
C LYS A 80 -15.85 -11.28 -9.60
N THR A 81 -15.67 -12.60 -9.50
CA THR A 81 -16.05 -13.54 -10.56
C THR A 81 -17.57 -13.51 -10.82
N LYS A 82 -18.37 -13.31 -9.76
CA LYS A 82 -19.82 -13.12 -9.87
C LYS A 82 -20.23 -11.69 -10.27
N ALA A 83 -19.27 -10.80 -10.55
CA ALA A 83 -19.47 -9.39 -10.88
C ALA A 83 -20.40 -8.66 -9.88
N LEU A 84 -20.38 -9.05 -8.61
CA LEU A 84 -21.26 -8.48 -7.59
C LEU A 84 -20.80 -7.07 -7.24
N THR A 85 -21.75 -6.14 -7.24
CA THR A 85 -21.55 -4.74 -6.87
C THR A 85 -22.64 -4.31 -5.88
N GLY A 86 -22.44 -3.14 -5.25
CA GLY A 86 -23.42 -2.54 -4.32
C GLY A 86 -23.85 -3.50 -3.20
N ASP A 87 -25.16 -3.49 -2.92
CA ASP A 87 -25.76 -4.29 -1.85
C ASP A 87 -25.60 -5.80 -2.07
N ALA A 88 -25.63 -6.26 -3.32
CA ALA A 88 -25.45 -7.68 -3.63
C ALA A 88 -24.07 -8.19 -3.18
N ARG A 89 -23.01 -7.39 -3.36
CA ARG A 89 -21.68 -7.74 -2.87
C ARG A 89 -21.62 -7.74 -1.35
N LYS A 90 -22.22 -6.76 -0.70
CA LYS A 90 -22.22 -6.64 0.77
C LYS A 90 -22.90 -7.84 1.43
N THR A 91 -24.08 -8.21 0.92
CA THR A 91 -24.82 -9.39 1.38
C THR A 91 -24.01 -10.66 1.15
N PHE A 92 -23.48 -10.86 -0.05
CA PHE A 92 -22.62 -12.00 -0.35
C PHE A 92 -21.41 -12.08 0.58
N MET A 93 -20.72 -10.97 0.82
CA MET A 93 -19.53 -10.95 1.67
C MET A 93 -19.88 -11.29 3.12
N SER A 94 -20.99 -10.78 3.65
CA SER A 94 -21.45 -11.08 5.00
C SER A 94 -21.74 -12.58 5.16
N THR A 95 -22.47 -13.18 4.22
CA THR A 95 -22.77 -14.62 4.24
C THR A 95 -21.51 -15.46 4.08
N CYS A 96 -20.63 -15.12 3.14
CA CYS A 96 -19.41 -15.86 2.87
C CYS A 96 -18.43 -15.84 4.06
N LEU A 97 -18.35 -14.74 4.80
CA LEU A 97 -17.43 -14.61 5.94
C LEU A 97 -17.97 -15.21 7.24
N LYS A 98 -19.29 -15.37 7.39
CA LYS A 98 -19.93 -15.91 8.60
C LYS A 98 -19.83 -17.43 8.76
N ASN A 99 -19.72 -18.18 7.65
CA ASN A 99 -19.67 -19.66 7.63
C ASN A 99 -18.24 -20.15 7.52
#